data_AF-U7URT5-F1
#
_entry.id   AF-U7URT5-F1
#
_cell.length_a   1.000
_cell.length_b   1.000
_cell.length_c   1.000
_cell.angle_alpha   90.00
_cell.angle_beta   90.00
_cell.angle_gamma   90.00
#
_symmetry.space_group_name_H-M   'P 1'
#
loop_
_entity.id
_entity.type
_entity.pdbx_description
1 polymer ?
#
loop_
_entity_poly.entity_id
_entity_poly.type
_entity_poly.pdbx_seq_one_letter_code
_entity_poly.pdbx_strand_id
1 'polypeptide(L)' 'MHLGLQELVVILVIVLVLVGGKKVSGLGKALGTSLREFKEEVHKDEQGEKKEGVNDEDKKN' A
#
# COMPACT_ATOMS: atom_id res chain seq x y z
N MET A 1 6.23 3.57 31.23
CA MET A 1 5.35 4.23 30.24
C MET A 1 5.61 3.54 28.91
N HIS A 2 4.90 2.44 28.63
CA HIS A 2 5.09 1.70 27.38
C HIS A 2 4.12 2.26 26.37
N LEU A 3 4.62 2.77 25.26
CA LEU A 3 3.80 3.09 24.09
C LEU A 3 3.24 1.77 23.55
N GLY A 4 2.08 1.38 24.06
CA GLY A 4 1.35 0.20 23.62
C GLY A 4 0.70 0.44 22.26
N LEU A 5 0.23 -0.64 21.65
CA LEU A 5 -0.53 -0.58 20.40
C LEU A 5 -1.70 0.40 20.48
N GLN A 6 -2.37 0.48 21.63
CA GLN A 6 -3.50 1.39 21.84
C GLN A 6 -3.10 2.86 21.73
N GLU A 7 -2.00 3.28 22.34
CA GLU A 7 -1.51 4.66 22.24
C GLU A 7 -1.04 4.98 20.82
N LEU A 8 -0.36 4.03 20.16
CA LEU A 8 0.06 4.19 18.77
C LEU A 8 -1.12 4.39 17.82
N VAL A 9 -2.20 3.63 17.99
CA VAL A 9 -3.43 3.79 17.19
C VAL A 9 -4.08 5.14 17.43
N VAL A 10 -4.17 5.60 18.68
CA VAL A 10 -4.73 6.93 18.98
C VAL A 10 -3.91 8.04 18.31
N ILE A 11 -2.58 7.97 18.38
CA ILE A 11 -1.68 8.93 17.73
C ILE A 11 -1.86 8.88 16.20
N LEU A 12 -1.94 7.68 15.63
CA LEU A 12 -2.15 7.48 14.20
C LEU A 12 -3.46 8.14 13.73
N VAL A 13 -4.55 7.96 14.49
CA VAL A 13 -5.84 8.60 14.18
C VAL A 13 -5.73 10.12 14.20
N ILE A 14 -5.05 10.70 15.20
CA ILE A 14 -4.85 12.16 15.27
C ILE A 14 -4.07 12.65 14.05
N VAL A 15 -2.99 11.97 13.67
CA VAL A 15 -2.19 12.31 12.49
C VAL A 15 -3.04 12.19 11.21
N LEU A 16 -3.85 11.14 11.09
CA LEU A 16 -4.75 10.95 9.94
C LEU A 16 -5.80 12.05 9.82
N VAL A 17 -6.31 12.59 10.94
CA VAL A 17 -7.24 13.72 10.93
C VAL A 17 -6.55 15.00 10.45
N LEU A 18 -5.32 15.27 10.90
CA LEU A 18 -4.55 16.44 10.49
C LEU A 18 -4.11 16.39 9.01
N VAL A 19 -3.69 15.21 8.56
CA VAL A 19 -3.20 14.99 7.18
C VAL A 19 -4.37 14.80 6.20
N GLY A 20 -5.48 14.24 6.68
CA GLY A 20 -6.66 13.87 5.90
C GLY A 20 -6.47 12.56 5.13
N GLY A 21 -7.54 11.75 5.05
CA GLY A 21 -7.51 10.44 4.36
C GLY A 21 -7.14 10.51 2.87
N LYS A 22 -7.39 11.63 2.20
CA LYS A 22 -7.02 11.85 0.79
C LYS A 22 -5.50 11.86 0.55
N LYS A 23 -4.73 12.50 1.44
CA LYS A 23 -3.26 12.53 1.30
C LYS A 23 -2.64 11.18 1.62
N VAL A 24 -3.12 10.50 2.67
CA VAL A 24 -2.63 9.18 3.06
C VAL A 24 -2.93 8.12 1.99
N SER A 25 -4.14 8.13 1.41
CA SER A 25 -4.47 7.23 0.30
C SER A 25 -3.67 7.52 -0.96
N GLY A 26 -3.39 8.79 -1.28
CA GLY A 26 -2.50 9.16 -2.38
C GLY A 26 -1.07 8.64 -2.19
N LEU A 27 -0.50 8.84 -1.00
CA LEU A 27 0.83 8.34 -0.65
C LEU A 27 0.87 6.80 -0.64
N GLY A 28 -0.13 6.14 -0.06
CA GLY A 28 -0.23 4.69 -0.03
C GLY A 28 -0.33 4.07 -1.43
N LYS A 29 -1.10 4.69 -2.34
CA LYS A 29 -1.15 4.27 -3.75
C LYS A 29 0.21 4.42 -4.43
N ALA A 30 0.87 5.57 -4.28
CA ALA A 30 2.19 5.79 -4.89
C ALA A 30 3.24 4.79 -4.37
N LEU A 31 3.33 4.62 -3.05
CA LEU A 31 4.24 3.66 -2.42
C LEU A 31 3.91 2.22 -2.80
N GLY A 32 2.62 1.86 -2.89
CA GLY A 32 2.17 0.53 -3.30
C GLY A 32 2.53 0.21 -4.74
N THR A 33 2.36 1.16 -5.65
CA THR A 33 2.80 1.02 -7.05
C THR A 33 4.31 0.84 -7.13
N SER A 34 5.09 1.70 -6.47
CA SER A 34 6.56 1.58 -6.49
C SER A 34 7.06 0.28 -5.85
N LEU A 35 6.43 -0.19 -4.77
CA LEU A 35 6.79 -1.46 -4.14
C LEU A 35 6.41 -2.66 -5.01
N ARG A 36 5.29 -2.59 -5.74
CA ARG A 36 4.87 -3.62 -6.69
C ARG A 36 5.85 -3.72 -7.85
N GLU A 37 6.22 -2.59 -8.45
CA GLU A 37 7.22 -2.53 -9.53
C GLU A 37 8.57 -3.05 -9.06
N PHE A 38 9.04 -2.59 -7.89
CA PHE A 38 10.27 -3.09 -7.27
C PHE A 38 10.22 -4.61 -7.05
N LYS A 39 9.09 -5.14 -6.57
CA LYS A 39 8.92 -6.58 -6.37
C LYS A 39 8.89 -7.31 -7.72
N GLU A 40 8.20 -6.81 -8.72
CA GLU A 40 8.15 -7.41 -10.06
C GLU A 40 9.55 -7.47 -10.69
N GLU A 41 10.37 -6.44 -10.53
CA GLU A 41 11.75 -6.36 -11.03
C GLU A 41 12.68 -7.33 -10.31
N VAL A 42 12.67 -7.32 -8.97
CA VAL A 42 13.48 -8.25 -8.16
C VAL A 42 13.12 -9.71 -8.45
N HIS A 43 11.84 -10.02 -8.60
CA HIS A 43 11.40 -11.39 -8.91
C HIS A 43 11.63 -11.79 -10.38
N LYS A 44 11.72 -10.83 -11.31
CA LYS A 44 12.04 -11.08 -12.73
C LYS A 44 13.47 -11.56 -12.91
N ASP A 45 14.39 -11.05 -12.10
CA ASP A 45 15.81 -11.43 -12.15
C ASP A 45 16.06 -12.81 -11.54
N GLU A 46 15.19 -13.30 -10.64
CA GLU A 46 15.36 -14.59 -9.97
C GLU A 46 14.68 -15.79 -10.66
N GLN A 47 13.57 -15.59 -11.39
CA GLN A 47 12.88 -16.68 -12.09
C GLN A 47 12.25 -16.20 -13.40
N GLY A 48 12.77 -16.74 -14.52
CA GLY A 48 12.16 -16.59 -15.83
C GLY A 48 10.69 -17.01 -15.83
N GLU A 49 9.85 -16.10 -16.29
CA GLU A 49 8.49 -16.31 -16.79
C GLU A 49 7.48 -16.98 -15.85
N LYS A 50 6.73 -16.17 -15.08
CA LYS A 50 5.27 -16.34 -14.93
C LYS A 50 4.56 -14.99 -14.88
N LYS A 51 3.92 -14.66 -15.99
CA LYS A 51 3.02 -13.51 -16.13
C LYS A 51 1.68 -13.75 -15.42
N GLU A 52 1.12 -12.61 -15.01
CA GLU A 52 -0.31 -12.25 -15.01
C GLU A 52 -1.24 -12.82 -13.92
N GLY A 53 -1.87 -11.89 -13.20
CA GLY A 53 -2.99 -12.17 -12.31
C GLY A 53 -3.44 -10.98 -11.48
N VAL A 54 -3.92 -9.89 -12.11
CA VAL A 54 -5.16 -9.21 -11.66
C VAL A 54 -5.82 -8.64 -12.92
N ASN A 55 -6.79 -9.40 -13.41
CA ASN A 55 -7.82 -8.95 -14.33
C ASN A 55 -8.68 -7.93 -13.57
N ASP A 56 -8.60 -6.65 -13.94
CA ASP A 56 -9.61 -5.65 -13.57
C ASP A 56 -10.79 -5.85 -14.55
N GLU A 57 -11.44 -7.00 -14.42
CA GLU A 57 -12.77 -7.26 -14.97
C GLU A 57 -13.78 -6.93 -13.87
N ASP A 58 -14.10 -5.65 -13.70
CA ASP A 58 -15.37 -5.22 -13.13
C ASP A 58 -16.06 -4.27 -14.11
N LYS A 59 -16.55 -4.88 -15.19
CA LYS A 59 -17.64 -4.34 -16.00
C LYS A 59 -18.93 -5.04 -15.58
N LYS A 60 -19.65 -4.53 -14.56
CA LYS A 60 -21.11 -4.74 -14.46
C LYS A 60 -21.85 -3.74 -13.56
N ASN A 61 -22.82 -3.07 -14.21
CA ASN A 61 -23.97 -2.29 -13.71
C ASN A 61 -23.73 -0.85 -13.26
#